data_AF-A0A4P6M5W5-F1
#
_entry.id   AF-A0A4P6M5W5-F1
#
_cell.length_a   1.000
_cell.length_b   1.000
_cell.length_c   1.000
_cell.angle_alpha   90.00
_cell.angle_beta   90.00
_cell.angle_gamma   90.00
#
_symmetry.space_group_name_H-M   'P 1'
#
loop_
_entity.id
_entity.type
_entity.pdbx_description
1 polymer ?
#
loop_
_entity_poly.entity_id
_entity_poly.type
_entity_poly.pdbx_seq_one_letter_code
_entity_poly.pdbx_strand_id
1 'polypeptide(L)'
;MGVIERARELRSQIEDNAAPMSDYMALQYTELFGAWSGDGVAYKAGDRVRYNGILYKVLQDHISQGDWRPDSTSSLYAKVLTDPGGAILPWEQPDSTNPYMTGDRVTHGGKTWESLVDNNVWEPGVAGTESLWKEILK
;
A
#
# COMPACT_ATOMS: atom_id res chain seq x y z
N MET A 1 27.35 -24.77 0.24
CA MET A 1 26.36 -23.76 -0.15
C MET A 1 27.01 -22.79 -1.11
N GLY A 2 26.46 -22.63 -2.32
CA GLY A 2 27.00 -21.68 -3.30
C GLY A 2 26.62 -20.23 -2.95
N VAL A 3 27.31 -19.24 -3.50
CA VAL A 3 27.00 -17.82 -3.28
C VAL A 3 25.56 -17.47 -3.67
N ILE A 4 25.06 -18.05 -4.77
CA ILE A 4 23.67 -17.87 -5.24
C ILE A 4 22.65 -18.44 -4.25
N GLU A 5 22.94 -19.61 -3.70
CA GLU A 5 22.05 -20.28 -2.74
C GLU A 5 21.96 -19.49 -1.43
N ARG A 6 23.11 -19.01 -0.92
CA ARG A 6 23.17 -18.11 0.24
C ARG A 6 22.43 -16.80 -0.01
N ALA A 7 22.52 -16.23 -1.21
CA ALA A 7 21.80 -15.00 -1.56
C ALA A 7 20.27 -15.19 -1.53
N ARG A 8 19.77 -16.34 -2.00
CA ARG A 8 18.33 -16.67 -1.92
C ARG A 8 17.87 -16.83 -0.48
N GLU A 9 18.66 -17.51 0.34
CA GLU A 9 18.36 -17.69 1.77
C GLU A 9 18.30 -16.34 2.51
N LEU A 10 19.26 -15.45 2.26
CA LEU A 10 19.25 -14.09 2.81
C LEU A 10 18.02 -13.30 2.35
N ARG A 11 17.62 -13.45 1.08
CA ARG A 11 16.43 -12.78 0.57
C ARG A 11 15.16 -13.23 1.30
N SER A 12 15.00 -14.55 1.52
CA SER A 12 13.88 -15.10 2.30
C SER A 12 13.85 -14.50 3.71
N GLN A 13 14.99 -14.45 4.40
CA GLN A 13 15.07 -13.88 5.76
C GLN A 13 14.71 -12.39 5.79
N ILE A 14 15.09 -11.64 4.76
CA ILE A 14 14.70 -10.23 4.65
C ILE A 14 13.18 -10.10 4.53
N GLU A 15 12.56 -10.91 3.67
CA GLU A 15 11.10 -10.90 3.45
C GLU A 15 10.34 -11.34 4.72
N ASP A 16 10.80 -12.38 5.41
CA ASP A 16 10.21 -12.86 6.66
C ASP A 16 10.27 -11.80 7.77
N ASN A 17 11.40 -11.08 7.86
CA ASN A 17 11.56 -9.98 8.83
C ASN A 17 10.76 -8.73 8.43
N ALA A 18 10.48 -8.55 7.13
CA ALA A 18 9.68 -7.45 6.62
C ALA A 18 8.16 -7.72 6.74
N ALA A 19 7.73 -8.98 6.73
CA ALA A 19 6.32 -9.34 6.84
C ALA A 19 5.57 -8.69 8.04
N PRO A 20 6.10 -8.71 9.28
CA PRO A 20 5.43 -8.08 10.42
C PRO A 20 5.60 -6.56 10.49
N MET A 21 6.28 -5.94 9.52
CA MET A 21 6.40 -4.48 9.47
C MET A 21 5.02 -3.84 9.41
N SER A 22 4.85 -2.74 10.13
CA SER A 22 3.70 -1.87 9.94
C SER A 22 3.68 -1.33 8.51
N ASP A 23 2.52 -0.85 8.05
CA ASP A 23 2.41 -0.21 6.72
C ASP A 23 3.44 0.94 6.58
N TYR A 24 3.78 1.60 7.71
CA TYR A 24 4.90 2.58 7.85
C TYR A 24 6.20 2.01 7.30
N MET A 25 6.67 0.93 7.92
CA MET A 25 8.00 0.40 7.67
C MET A 25 8.02 -0.24 6.27
N ALA A 26 6.87 -0.74 5.83
CA ALA A 26 6.76 -1.40 4.55
C ALA A 26 6.99 -0.47 3.35
N LEU A 27 6.58 0.79 3.45
CA LEU A 27 6.75 1.77 2.37
C LEU A 27 8.13 2.43 2.36
N GLN A 28 8.77 2.60 3.50
CA GLN A 28 10.15 3.13 3.55
C GLN A 28 11.15 2.15 2.93
N TYR A 29 10.85 0.86 3.04
CA TYR A 29 11.71 -0.20 2.59
C TYR A 29 10.96 -1.13 1.64
N THR A 30 10.28 -0.57 0.63
CA THR A 30 9.47 -1.37 -0.32
C THR A 30 10.30 -2.51 -0.90
N GLU A 31 11.59 -2.29 -1.18
CA GLU A 31 12.53 -3.27 -1.71
C GLU A 31 12.71 -4.51 -0.84
N LEU A 32 12.35 -4.49 0.44
CA LEU A 32 12.37 -5.67 1.31
C LEU A 32 11.22 -6.61 1.01
N PHE A 33 10.15 -6.15 0.35
CA PHE A 33 9.01 -6.98 -0.04
C PHE A 33 9.25 -7.64 -1.39
N GLY A 34 8.76 -8.87 -1.52
CA GLY A 34 8.85 -9.65 -2.74
C GLY A 34 8.17 -8.95 -3.91
N ALA A 35 8.75 -9.08 -5.10
CA ALA A 35 8.04 -8.74 -6.32
C ALA A 35 6.85 -9.70 -6.51
N TRP A 36 5.71 -9.16 -6.94
CA TRP A 36 4.57 -9.97 -7.33
C TRP A 36 4.97 -10.95 -8.43
N SER A 37 4.49 -12.18 -8.33
CA SER A 37 4.62 -13.20 -9.36
C SER A 37 3.24 -13.78 -9.68
N GLY A 38 2.93 -13.89 -10.96
CA GLY A 38 1.72 -14.55 -11.47
C GLY A 38 1.86 -16.07 -11.63
N ASP A 39 2.99 -16.65 -11.22
CA ASP A 39 3.36 -18.05 -11.48
C ASP A 39 2.85 -19.02 -10.39
N GLY A 40 1.68 -18.75 -9.81
CA GLY A 40 1.03 -19.64 -8.85
C GLY A 40 1.52 -19.51 -7.41
N VAL A 41 1.85 -18.30 -6.95
CA VAL A 41 2.22 -18.03 -5.55
C VAL A 41 0.97 -18.01 -4.67
N ALA A 42 1.01 -18.74 -3.55
CA ALA A 42 -0.08 -18.75 -2.57
C ALA A 42 0.04 -17.56 -1.61
N TYR A 43 -0.56 -16.43 -1.98
CA TYR A 43 -0.62 -15.24 -1.14
C TYR A 43 -1.68 -15.36 -0.03
N LYS A 44 -1.39 -14.73 1.10
CA LYS A 44 -2.27 -14.62 2.27
C LYS A 44 -2.80 -13.20 2.42
N ALA A 45 -4.02 -13.08 2.92
CA ALA A 45 -4.58 -11.78 3.27
C ALA A 45 -3.66 -11.06 4.27
N GLY A 46 -3.31 -9.81 3.97
CA GLY A 46 -2.36 -9.00 4.73
C GLY A 46 -0.93 -9.02 4.19
N ASP A 47 -0.57 -9.98 3.33
CA ASP A 47 0.73 -9.96 2.64
C ASP A 47 0.92 -8.65 1.86
N ARG A 48 2.17 -8.27 1.65
CA ARG A 48 2.52 -7.12 0.80
C ARG A 48 3.45 -7.54 -0.32
N VAL A 49 3.15 -7.05 -1.52
CA VAL A 49 3.89 -7.37 -2.74
C VAL A 49 4.21 -6.11 -3.51
N ARG A 50 5.33 -6.11 -4.22
CA ARG A 50 5.70 -5.05 -5.14
C ARG A 50 5.27 -5.36 -6.56
N TYR A 51 4.64 -4.41 -7.21
CA TYR A 51 4.32 -4.51 -8.63
C TYR A 51 4.54 -3.17 -9.30
N ASN A 52 5.34 -3.14 -10.37
CA ASN A 52 5.77 -1.92 -11.07
C ASN A 52 6.33 -0.82 -10.14
N GLY A 53 7.02 -1.21 -9.07
CA GLY A 53 7.59 -0.29 -8.08
C GLY A 53 6.59 0.24 -7.05
N ILE A 54 5.32 -0.17 -7.11
CA ILE A 54 4.27 0.20 -6.16
C ILE A 54 4.04 -0.95 -5.18
N LEU A 55 3.79 -0.62 -3.91
CA LEU A 55 3.44 -1.59 -2.89
C LEU A 55 1.93 -1.83 -2.87
N TYR A 56 1.54 -3.11 -2.88
CA TYR A 56 0.16 -3.55 -2.77
C TYR A 56 0.00 -4.46 -1.56
N LYS A 57 -1.15 -4.35 -0.89
CA LYS A 57 -1.59 -5.28 0.15
C LYS A 57 -2.52 -6.31 -0.45
N VAL A 58 -2.31 -7.58 -0.13
CA VAL A 58 -3.20 -8.67 -0.49
C VAL A 58 -4.44 -8.62 0.41
N LEU A 59 -5.61 -8.65 -0.21
CA LEU A 59 -6.89 -8.52 0.48
C LEU A 59 -7.49 -9.88 0.87
N GLN A 60 -7.22 -10.91 0.09
CA GLN A 60 -7.80 -12.24 0.24
C GLN A 60 -6.78 -13.33 -0.03
N ASP A 61 -6.87 -14.44 0.70
CA ASP A 61 -6.08 -15.65 0.41
C ASP A 61 -6.37 -16.14 -1.01
N HIS A 62 -5.31 -16.32 -1.81
CA HIS A 62 -5.45 -16.84 -3.17
C HIS A 62 -4.14 -17.39 -3.72
N ILE A 63 -4.23 -18.11 -4.84
CA ILE A 63 -3.08 -18.49 -5.65
C ILE A 63 -3.03 -17.53 -6.85
N SER A 64 -1.90 -16.87 -7.05
CA SER A 64 -1.74 -15.88 -8.11
C SER A 64 -1.89 -16.49 -9.50
N GLN A 65 -2.39 -15.69 -10.44
CA GLN A 65 -2.54 -16.04 -11.85
C GLN A 65 -2.01 -14.88 -12.69
N GLY A 66 -1.49 -15.16 -13.89
CA GLY A 66 -0.87 -14.14 -14.75
C GLY A 66 -1.78 -12.94 -15.09
N ASP A 67 -3.09 -13.16 -15.13
CA ASP A 67 -4.10 -12.13 -15.40
C ASP A 67 -4.63 -11.44 -14.12
N TRP A 68 -4.27 -11.93 -12.93
CA TRP A 68 -4.66 -11.36 -11.65
C TRP A 68 -3.61 -10.37 -11.14
N ARG A 69 -3.36 -9.33 -11.93
CA ARG A 69 -2.32 -8.36 -11.64
C ARG A 69 -2.77 -7.38 -10.54
N PRO A 70 -1.86 -6.91 -9.68
CA PRO A 70 -2.21 -6.00 -8.59
C PRO A 70 -2.86 -4.68 -9.03
N ASP A 71 -2.54 -4.19 -10.22
CA ASP A 71 -3.11 -2.97 -10.80
C ASP A 71 -4.47 -3.16 -11.48
N SER A 72 -4.87 -4.39 -11.80
CA SER A 72 -6.12 -4.69 -12.51
C SER A 72 -7.10 -5.56 -11.73
N THR A 73 -6.75 -6.01 -10.52
CA THR A 73 -7.57 -6.92 -9.71
C THR A 73 -7.75 -6.39 -8.30
N SER A 74 -8.51 -5.29 -8.20
CA SER A 74 -8.78 -4.56 -6.94
C SER A 74 -9.51 -5.37 -5.87
N SER A 75 -10.13 -6.50 -6.24
CA SER A 75 -10.72 -7.44 -5.29
C SER A 75 -9.70 -8.28 -4.53
N LEU A 76 -8.49 -8.46 -5.08
CA LEU A 76 -7.41 -9.24 -4.48
C LEU A 76 -6.27 -8.37 -3.94
N TYR A 77 -6.09 -7.17 -4.50
CA TYR A 77 -4.99 -6.28 -4.17
C TYR A 77 -5.48 -4.86 -3.92
N ALA A 78 -4.98 -4.25 -2.85
CA ALA A 78 -5.19 -2.84 -2.53
C ALA A 78 -3.87 -2.10 -2.68
N LYS A 79 -3.86 -1.05 -3.50
CA LYS A 79 -2.71 -0.14 -3.55
C LYS A 79 -2.57 0.58 -2.22
N VAL A 80 -1.36 0.67 -1.69
CA VAL A 80 -1.09 1.45 -0.49
C VAL A 80 -0.96 2.93 -0.87
N LEU A 81 -1.88 3.78 -0.39
CA LEU A 81 -2.03 5.19 -0.82
C LEU A 81 -1.49 6.22 0.19
N THR A 82 -1.25 5.81 1.43
CA THR A 82 -0.74 6.68 2.48
C THR A 82 0.64 6.23 2.85
N ASP A 83 1.51 7.18 3.23
CA ASP A 83 2.76 6.85 3.90
C ASP A 83 2.59 7.01 5.41
N PRO A 84 2.51 5.91 6.17
CA PRO A 84 2.41 6.00 7.61
C PRO A 84 3.72 6.53 8.22
N GLY A 85 4.82 6.59 7.44
CA GLY A 85 6.04 7.40 7.59
C GLY A 85 5.84 8.85 8.00
N GLY A 86 4.61 9.34 7.82
CA GLY A 86 4.26 10.73 7.97
C GLY A 86 4.63 11.55 6.73
N ALA A 87 5.23 10.96 5.69
CA ALA A 87 5.35 11.67 4.42
C ALA A 87 3.95 11.86 3.84
N ILE A 88 3.69 13.08 3.39
CA ILE A 88 2.39 13.46 2.91
C ILE A 88 2.42 13.27 1.39
N LEU A 89 1.88 12.14 0.92
CA LEU A 89 1.80 11.82 -0.50
C LEU A 89 0.74 12.68 -1.20
N PRO A 90 0.83 12.90 -2.52
CA PRO A 90 -0.28 13.46 -3.28
C PRO A 90 -1.55 12.62 -3.10
N TRP A 91 -2.70 13.28 -2.97
CA TRP A 91 -3.98 12.58 -2.96
C TRP A 91 -4.17 11.83 -4.28
N GLU A 92 -4.64 10.60 -4.16
CA GLU A 92 -5.05 9.76 -5.28
C GLU A 92 -6.44 9.24 -4.96
N GLN A 93 -7.33 9.20 -5.95
CA GLN A 93 -8.69 8.66 -5.78
C GLN A 93 -8.60 7.20 -5.30
N PRO A 94 -9.06 6.87 -4.09
CA PRO A 94 -9.09 5.49 -3.63
C PRO A 94 -10.27 4.73 -4.23
N ASP A 95 -10.13 3.41 -4.23
CA ASP A 95 -11.23 2.46 -4.37
C ASP A 95 -11.88 2.19 -2.99
N SER A 96 -12.97 1.42 -2.98
CA SER A 96 -13.59 0.96 -1.73
C SER A 96 -12.69 0.02 -0.92
N THR A 97 -11.63 -0.51 -1.50
CA THR A 97 -10.71 -1.48 -0.86
C THR A 97 -9.46 -0.85 -0.26
N ASN A 98 -9.18 0.41 -0.55
CA ASN A 98 -8.04 1.15 0.00
C ASN A 98 -8.39 2.61 0.38
N PRO A 99 -9.48 2.84 1.12
CA PRO A 99 -9.86 4.19 1.50
C PRO A 99 -8.88 4.78 2.51
N TYR A 100 -8.83 6.12 2.59
CA TYR A 100 -8.09 6.82 3.62
C TYR A 100 -8.77 6.62 4.99
N MET A 101 -7.98 6.47 6.05
CA MET A 101 -8.44 6.31 7.42
C MET A 101 -8.30 7.62 8.20
N THR A 102 -8.96 7.72 9.36
CA THR A 102 -8.84 8.91 10.22
C THR A 102 -7.37 9.17 10.55
N GLY A 103 -6.93 10.42 10.38
CA GLY A 103 -5.56 10.85 10.62
C GLY A 103 -4.60 10.69 9.43
N ASP A 104 -5.01 10.01 8.36
CA ASP A 104 -4.22 9.94 7.13
C ASP A 104 -4.08 11.32 6.49
N ARG A 105 -2.91 11.60 5.91
CA ARG A 105 -2.59 12.91 5.34
C ARG A 105 -2.19 12.84 3.89
N VAL A 106 -2.66 13.80 3.10
CA VAL A 106 -2.38 13.93 1.67
C VAL A 106 -2.11 15.38 1.27
N THR A 107 -1.40 15.58 0.16
CA THR A 107 -1.29 16.88 -0.51
C THR A 107 -2.24 16.96 -1.69
N HIS A 108 -3.00 18.05 -1.78
CA HIS A 108 -3.92 18.28 -2.90
C HIS A 108 -4.18 19.78 -3.06
N GLY A 109 -4.23 20.27 -4.31
CA GLY A 109 -4.46 21.69 -4.59
C GLY A 109 -3.45 22.64 -3.95
N GLY A 110 -2.19 22.21 -3.79
CA GLY A 110 -1.13 22.99 -3.12
C GLY A 110 -1.25 23.07 -1.59
N LYS A 111 -2.18 22.33 -0.99
CA LYS A 111 -2.44 22.29 0.46
C LYS A 111 -2.20 20.89 1.02
N THR A 112 -2.13 20.81 2.35
CA THR A 112 -2.07 19.55 3.10
C THR A 112 -3.42 19.30 3.77
N TRP A 113 -3.90 18.07 3.72
CA TRP A 113 -5.19 17.67 4.27
C TRP A 113 -5.01 16.45 5.17
N GLU A 114 -5.77 16.39 6.26
CA GLU A 114 -5.90 15.23 7.14
C GLU A 114 -7.33 14.71 7.09
N SER A 115 -7.49 13.39 6.89
CA SER A 115 -8.79 12.76 6.90
C SER A 115 -9.35 12.76 8.32
N LEU A 116 -10.60 13.19 8.46
CA LEU A 116 -11.32 13.27 9.73
C LEU A 116 -12.14 12.02 10.04
N VAL A 117 -12.28 11.11 9.07
CA VAL A 117 -13.11 9.91 9.17
C VAL A 117 -12.40 8.70 8.61
N ASP A 118 -12.83 7.52 9.09
CA ASP A 118 -12.42 6.25 8.52
C ASP A 118 -13.16 5.98 7.21
N ASN A 119 -12.53 5.22 6.33
CA ASN A 119 -13.07 4.85 5.02
C ASN A 119 -13.39 6.07 4.12
N ASN A 120 -12.57 7.11 4.17
CA ASN A 120 -12.71 8.30 3.36
C ASN A 120 -12.26 8.06 1.91
N VAL A 121 -13.22 8.18 0.98
CA VAL A 121 -13.00 8.02 -0.46
C VAL A 121 -13.15 9.30 -1.26
N TRP A 122 -13.35 10.43 -0.59
CA TRP A 122 -13.71 11.70 -1.22
C TRP A 122 -12.48 12.59 -1.41
N GLU A 123 -12.49 13.38 -2.48
CA GLU A 123 -11.42 14.33 -2.79
C GLU A 123 -11.38 15.48 -1.77
N PRO A 124 -10.21 15.84 -1.21
CA PRO A 124 -10.09 16.96 -0.29
C PRO A 124 -10.22 18.32 -0.97
N GLY A 125 -10.90 19.27 -0.33
CA GLY A 125 -10.93 20.66 -0.76
C GLY A 125 -11.98 20.98 -1.84
N VAL A 126 -12.85 20.03 -2.16
CA VAL A 126 -14.04 20.25 -3.00
C VAL A 126 -15.27 20.49 -2.12
N ALA A 127 -16.25 21.24 -2.63
CA ALA A 127 -17.46 21.57 -1.89
C ALA A 127 -18.21 20.31 -1.44
N GLY A 128 -18.59 20.25 -0.16
CA GLY A 128 -19.29 19.10 0.44
C GLY A 128 -18.39 18.08 1.14
N THR A 129 -17.08 18.33 1.23
CA THR A 129 -16.10 17.45 1.90
C THR A 129 -15.53 18.04 3.18
N GLU A 130 -16.07 19.17 3.64
CA GLU A 130 -15.55 19.95 4.77
C GLU A 130 -15.63 19.20 6.11
N SER A 131 -16.50 18.20 6.23
CA SER A 131 -16.59 17.31 7.39
C SER A 131 -15.68 16.07 7.29
N LEU A 132 -15.12 15.81 6.11
CA LEU A 132 -14.29 14.64 5.82
C LEU A 132 -12.80 14.96 5.87
N TRP A 133 -12.43 16.21 5.59
CA TRP A 133 -11.04 16.65 5.53
C TRP A 133 -10.81 17.93 6.32
N LYS A 134 -9.66 17.99 6.98
CA LYS A 134 -9.15 19.20 7.62
C LYS A 134 -7.89 19.66 6.91
N GLU A 135 -7.89 20.90 6.43
CA GLU A 135 -6.67 21.55 5.95
C GLU A 135 -5.69 21.73 7.13
N ILE A 136 -4.46 21.25 6.97
CA ILE A 136 -3.36 21.50 7.89
C ILE A 136 -2.50 22.64 7.33
N LEU A 137 -2.47 23.76 8.04
CA LEU A 137 -1.55 24.85 7.76
C LEU A 137 -0.17 24.49 8.35
N LYS A 138 0.89 24.59 7.54
CA LYS A 138 2.28 24.47 8.00
C LYS A 138 2.70 25.68 8.83
#